data_AF-A0A7K0UST7-F1
#
_entry.id   AF-A0A7K0UST7-F1
#
_cell.length_a   1.000
_cell.length_b   1.000
_cell.length_c   1.000
_cell.angle_alpha   90.00
_cell.angle_beta   90.00
_cell.angle_gamma   90.00
#
_symmetry.space_group_name_H-M   'P 1'
#
loop_
_entity.id
_entity.type
_entity.pdbx_description
1 polymer ?
#
loop_
_entity_poly.entity_id
_entity_poly.type
_entity_poly.pdbx_seq_one_letter_code
_entity_poly.pdbx_strand_id
1 'polypeptide(L)'
;MAKFYGVTIDQLLPRDPMRVDDNQPGASAPTKLRIDVAKLSMRDGLEFKMLERFLRMIQVQRQDFNGKVITVRAHDTRAIAVMLDIPIDQVGPRLAALDLLFVPPTTQS
;
A
#
# COMPACT_ATOMS: atom_id res chain seq x y z
N MET A 1 -24.52 -25.54 -16.32
CA MET A 1 -23.38 -26.47 -16.14
C MET A 1 -22.09 -25.67 -16.28
N ALA A 2 -21.18 -25.85 -15.31
CA ALA A 2 -19.72 -25.58 -15.28
C ALA A 2 -19.18 -24.29 -15.95
N LYS A 3 -18.82 -23.26 -15.18
CA LYS A 3 -17.55 -23.05 -14.44
C LYS A 3 -16.45 -22.36 -15.28
N PHE A 4 -16.20 -21.12 -14.85
CA PHE A 4 -15.06 -20.24 -15.09
C PHE A 4 -13.72 -20.93 -15.35
N TYR A 5 -13.02 -20.52 -16.41
CA TYR A 5 -11.56 -20.71 -16.51
C TYR A 5 -10.87 -19.43 -16.05
N GLY A 6 -10.48 -19.44 -14.77
CA GLY A 6 -9.47 -18.54 -14.25
C GLY A 6 -8.11 -19.00 -14.77
N VAL A 7 -7.40 -18.12 -15.46
CA VAL A 7 -5.97 -18.28 -15.73
C VAL A 7 -5.29 -16.97 -15.34
N THR A 8 -4.48 -17.03 -14.29
CA THR A 8 -3.55 -15.98 -13.89
C THR A 8 -2.36 -15.98 -14.84
N ILE A 9 -2.25 -14.97 -15.69
CA ILE A 9 -1.01 -14.70 -16.42
C ILE A 9 -0.08 -13.97 -15.46
N ASP A 10 0.62 -14.72 -14.62
CA ASP A 10 1.71 -14.18 -13.82
C ASP A 10 2.79 -15.25 -13.75
N GLN A 11 3.62 -15.32 -14.80
CA GLN A 11 4.99 -15.87 -14.78
C GLN A 11 5.63 -15.88 -16.17
N LEU A 12 5.68 -14.74 -16.85
CA LEU A 12 6.45 -14.65 -18.10
C LEU A 12 7.25 -13.35 -18.17
N LEU A 13 8.14 -13.17 -17.21
CA LEU A 13 9.29 -12.28 -17.37
C LEU A 13 10.53 -12.95 -16.73
N PRO A 14 11.61 -13.20 -17.50
CA PRO A 14 12.86 -13.73 -16.98
C PRO A 14 13.46 -12.78 -15.94
N ARG A 15 14.02 -13.37 -14.88
CA ARG A 15 14.55 -12.64 -13.72
C ARG A 15 15.83 -11.91 -14.10
N ASP A 16 15.76 -10.60 -14.17
CA ASP A 16 16.94 -9.73 -14.26
C ASP A 16 17.80 -9.90 -12.99
N PRO A 17 19.10 -10.26 -13.08
CA PRO A 17 19.94 -10.56 -11.93
C PRO A 17 20.39 -9.33 -11.11
N MET A 18 19.79 -8.15 -11.32
CA MET A 18 20.03 -6.94 -10.52
C MET A 18 18.93 -6.62 -9.49
N ARG A 19 18.07 -7.57 -9.14
CA ARG A 19 17.26 -7.45 -7.92
C ARG A 19 18.15 -7.75 -6.72
N VAL A 20 18.49 -6.70 -5.97
CA VAL A 20 18.91 -6.84 -4.57
C VAL A 20 17.83 -7.67 -3.88
N ASP A 21 18.23 -8.88 -3.52
CA ASP A 21 17.37 -9.90 -2.93
C ASP A 21 17.01 -9.46 -1.50
N ASP A 22 15.91 -8.70 -1.36
CA ASP A 22 15.20 -8.50 -0.10
C ASP A 22 14.44 -9.78 0.33
N ASN A 23 14.79 -10.95 -0.24
CA ASN A 23 14.19 -12.23 0.10
C ASN A 23 14.92 -12.83 1.31
N GLN A 24 14.81 -12.14 2.44
CA GLN A 24 15.12 -12.71 3.73
C GLN A 24 14.08 -13.82 4.01
N PRO A 25 14.48 -15.10 4.16
CA PRO A 25 13.56 -16.21 4.38
C PRO A 25 12.93 -16.06 5.77
N GLY A 26 11.79 -15.38 5.83
CA GLY A 26 11.11 -14.97 7.07
C GLY A 26 10.29 -13.68 6.92
N ALA A 27 10.55 -12.88 5.89
CA ALA A 27 9.71 -11.73 5.58
C ALA A 27 8.42 -12.22 4.88
N SER A 28 7.32 -12.32 5.64
CA SER A 28 5.97 -12.46 5.07
C SER A 28 5.81 -11.48 3.90
N ALA A 29 5.27 -11.96 2.78
CA ALA A 29 5.05 -11.14 1.59
C ALA A 29 4.44 -9.78 2.01
N PRO A 30 4.97 -8.64 1.55
CA PRO A 30 4.53 -7.33 2.02
C PRO A 30 3.03 -7.19 1.79
N THR A 31 2.27 -7.14 2.89
CA THR A 31 0.82 -6.96 2.86
C THR A 31 0.53 -5.70 2.05
N LYS A 32 -0.24 -5.83 0.97
CA LYS A 32 -0.61 -4.68 0.13
C LYS A 32 -1.39 -3.69 1.00
N LEU A 33 -0.75 -2.58 1.39
CA LEU A 33 -1.38 -1.54 2.19
C LEU A 33 -2.26 -0.68 1.28
N ARG A 34 -3.55 -0.60 1.61
CA ARG A 34 -4.49 0.33 0.99
C ARG A 34 -4.80 1.41 2.00
N ILE A 35 -4.50 2.66 1.69
CA ILE A 35 -4.72 3.79 2.60
C ILE A 35 -5.95 4.56 2.16
N ASP A 36 -6.84 4.83 3.11
CA ASP A 36 -7.97 5.74 2.97
C ASP A 36 -7.49 7.19 3.10
N VAL A 37 -7.27 7.84 1.96
CA VAL A 37 -6.82 9.23 1.86
C VAL A 37 -7.93 10.19 2.30
N ALA A 38 -9.20 9.81 2.18
CA ALA A 38 -10.31 10.65 2.64
C ALA A 38 -10.33 10.73 4.17
N LYS A 39 -10.18 9.59 4.87
CA LYS A 39 -10.01 9.58 6.34
C LYS A 39 -8.76 10.31 6.79
N LEU A 40 -7.65 10.16 6.06
CA LEU A 40 -6.40 10.86 6.37
C LEU A 40 -6.57 12.38 6.33
N SER A 41 -7.29 12.90 5.33
CA SER A 41 -7.52 14.35 5.18
C SER A 41 -8.34 14.99 6.31
N MET A 42 -9.03 14.17 7.12
CA MET A 42 -9.76 14.61 8.31
C MET A 42 -8.91 14.61 9.59
N ARG A 43 -7.64 14.15 9.52
CA ARG A 43 -6.74 14.10 10.68
C ARG A 43 -5.97 15.41 10.81
N ASP A 44 -5.88 15.92 12.03
CA ASP A 44 -5.03 17.07 12.38
C ASP A 44 -3.64 16.61 12.82
N GLY A 45 -2.61 17.36 12.42
CA GLY A 45 -1.22 17.09 12.77
C GLY A 45 -0.28 17.33 11.59
N LEU A 46 0.98 17.66 11.88
CA LEU A 46 1.97 17.93 10.83
C LEU A 46 2.31 16.65 10.07
N GLU A 47 2.44 15.54 10.79
CA GLU A 47 2.72 14.21 10.26
C GLU A 47 1.63 13.74 9.29
N PHE A 48 0.35 13.99 9.60
CA PHE A 48 -0.77 13.62 8.74
C PHE A 48 -0.83 14.48 7.47
N LYS A 49 -0.57 15.78 7.58
CA LYS A 49 -0.48 16.68 6.43
C LYS A 49 0.67 16.32 5.50
N MET A 50 1.82 15.96 6.05
CA MET A 50 2.96 15.49 5.26
C MET A 50 2.65 14.18 4.54
N LEU A 51 2.08 13.20 5.25
CA LEU A 51 1.65 11.93 4.68
C LEU A 51 0.61 12.13 3.58
N GLU A 52 -0.38 13.01 3.79
CA GLU A 52 -1.40 13.32 2.78
C GLU A 52 -0.75 13.90 1.52
N ARG A 53 0.11 14.91 1.67
CA ARG A 53 0.79 15.54 0.53
C ARG A 53 1.65 14.54 -0.26
N PHE A 54 2.31 13.63 0.44
CA PHE A 54 3.09 12.55 -0.18
C PHE A 54 2.19 11.59 -0.98
N LEU A 55 1.08 11.13 -0.39
CA LEU A 55 0.15 10.22 -1.07
C LEU A 55 -0.53 10.91 -2.27
N ARG A 56 -0.90 12.19 -2.14
CA ARG A 56 -1.44 13.01 -3.25
C ARG A 56 -0.44 13.14 -4.40
N MET A 57 0.84 13.35 -4.10
CA MET A 57 1.89 13.38 -5.12
C MET A 57 1.98 12.06 -5.87
N ILE A 58 1.93 10.92 -5.17
CA ILE A 58 1.94 9.59 -5.79
C ILE A 58 0.69 9.34 -6.65
N GLN A 59 -0.49 9.77 -6.19
CA GLN A 59 -1.73 9.68 -6.96
C GLN A 59 -1.60 10.39 -8.32
N VAL A 60 -1.10 11.64 -8.31
CA VAL A 60 -0.87 12.42 -9.54
C VAL A 60 0.14 11.74 -10.47
N GLN A 61 1.29 11.31 -9.95
CA GLN A 61 2.33 10.65 -10.74
C GLN A 61 1.84 9.37 -11.43
N ARG A 62 0.92 8.64 -10.80
CA ARG A 62 0.37 7.38 -11.32
C ARG A 62 -0.91 7.55 -12.13
N GLN A 63 -1.41 8.78 -12.25
CA GLN A 63 -2.75 9.07 -12.76
C GLN A 63 -3.84 8.23 -12.03
N ASP A 64 -3.60 7.94 -10.75
CA ASP A 64 -4.49 7.15 -9.89
C ASP A 64 -5.43 8.10 -9.14
N PHE A 65 -6.56 8.39 -9.77
CA PHE A 65 -7.59 9.30 -9.24
C PHE A 65 -8.74 8.57 -8.55
N ASN A 66 -8.50 7.36 -8.03
CA ASN A 66 -9.49 6.67 -7.20
C ASN A 66 -9.85 7.47 -5.93
N GLY A 67 -9.13 8.58 -5.67
CA GLY A 67 -9.58 9.80 -4.99
C GLY A 67 -9.66 9.71 -3.46
N LYS A 68 -10.09 8.55 -2.98
CA LYS A 68 -10.33 8.23 -1.59
C LYS A 68 -9.44 7.11 -1.08
N VAL A 69 -8.91 6.26 -1.97
CA VAL A 69 -8.05 5.14 -1.58
C VAL A 69 -6.85 5.06 -2.52
N ILE A 70 -5.66 4.78 -1.99
CA ILE A 70 -4.46 4.46 -2.78
C ILE A 70 -3.83 3.16 -2.30
N THR A 71 -3.33 2.34 -3.23
CA THR A 71 -2.51 1.17 -2.89
C THR A 71 -1.04 1.58 -2.84
N VAL A 72 -0.40 1.37 -1.68
CA VAL A 72 1.00 1.71 -1.43
C VAL A 72 1.91 0.64 -2.02
N ARG A 73 2.97 1.05 -2.74
CA ARG A 73 4.00 0.12 -3.24
C ARG A 73 5.13 -0.03 -2.22
N ALA A 74 5.94 -1.08 -2.35
CA ALA A 74 7.04 -1.36 -1.43
C ALA A 74 8.01 -0.18 -1.25
N HIS A 75 8.35 0.52 -2.34
CA HIS A 75 9.19 1.72 -2.30
C HIS A 75 8.56 2.86 -1.48
N ASP A 76 7.27 3.11 -1.66
CA ASP A 76 6.56 4.17 -0.94
C ASP A 76 6.42 3.84 0.55
N THR A 77 6.34 2.55 0.90
CA THR A 77 6.23 2.09 2.30
C THR A 77 7.45 2.52 3.12
N ARG A 78 8.65 2.48 2.53
CA ARG A 78 9.88 3.00 3.17
C ARG A 78 9.80 4.50 3.44
N ALA A 79 9.31 5.29 2.48
CA ALA A 79 9.15 6.73 2.67
C ALA A 79 8.14 7.05 3.78
N ILE A 80 7.03 6.30 3.85
CA ILE A 80 6.03 6.43 4.92
C ILE A 80 6.64 6.10 6.29
N ALA A 81 7.46 5.06 6.38
CA ALA A 81 8.17 4.70 7.61
C ALA A 81 9.01 5.87 8.15
N VAL A 82 9.80 6.50 7.26
CA VAL A 82 10.62 7.68 7.59
C VAL A 82 9.75 8.87 8.00
N MET A 83 8.63 9.13 7.31
CA MET A 83 7.72 10.24 7.65
C MET A 83 7.02 10.06 8.99
N LEU A 84 6.74 8.82 9.38
CA LEU A 84 6.08 8.48 10.64
C LEU A 84 7.08 8.24 11.79
N ASP A 85 8.38 8.31 11.52
CA ASP A 85 9.47 8.02 12.46
C ASP A 85 9.33 6.64 13.14
N ILE A 86 9.06 5.61 12.32
CA ILE A 86 8.90 4.23 12.79
C ILE A 86 9.62 3.22 11.89
N PRO A 87 9.95 2.03 12.41
CA PRO A 87 10.39 0.90 11.59
C PRO A 87 9.39 0.52 10.49
N ILE A 88 9.89 0.02 9.35
CA ILE A 88 9.06 -0.31 8.18
C ILE A 88 7.99 -1.37 8.48
N ASP A 89 8.33 -2.36 9.31
CA ASP A 89 7.44 -3.43 9.76
C ASP A 89 6.30 -2.91 10.66
N GLN A 90 6.47 -1.73 11.27
CA GLN A 90 5.46 -1.07 12.08
C GLN A 90 4.50 -0.18 11.28
N VAL A 91 4.77 0.09 9.99
CA VAL A 91 3.91 0.95 9.16
C VAL A 91 2.49 0.42 9.05
N GLY A 92 2.33 -0.88 8.76
CA GLY A 92 1.02 -1.52 8.68
C GLY A 92 0.23 -1.42 9.99
N PRO A 93 0.77 -1.93 11.12
CA PRO A 93 0.14 -1.82 12.44
C PRO A 93 -0.20 -0.38 12.84
N ARG A 94 0.70 0.59 12.55
CA ARG A 94 0.45 2.00 12.88
C ARG A 94 -0.70 2.57 12.08
N LEU A 95 -0.74 2.34 10.77
CA LEU A 95 -1.85 2.79 9.92
C LEU A 95 -3.18 2.12 10.30
N ALA A 96 -3.14 0.85 10.73
CA ALA A 96 -4.31 0.14 11.23
C ALA A 96 -4.84 0.76 12.53
N ALA A 97 -3.95 1.05 13.49
CA ALA A 97 -4.30 1.70 14.76
C ALA A 97 -4.91 3.11 14.56
N LEU A 98 -4.55 3.77 13.47
CA LEU A 98 -5.08 5.08 13.08
C LEU A 98 -6.38 4.99 12.26
N ASP A 99 -6.90 3.78 12.03
CA ASP A 99 -8.07 3.52 11.17
C ASP A 99 -7.91 4.10 9.75
N LEU A 100 -6.67 4.10 9.24
CA LEU A 100 -6.33 4.62 7.91
C LEU A 100 -6.23 3.53 6.85
N LEU A 101 -6.26 2.25 7.24
CA LEU A 101 -6.27 1.16 6.28
C LEU A 101 -7.67 0.97 5.71
N PHE A 102 -7.77 0.98 4.38
CA PHE A 102 -9.00 0.69 3.68
C PHE A 102 -9.22 -0.83 3.60
N VAL A 103 -10.29 -1.30 4.23
CA VAL A 103 -10.79 -2.67 4.08
C VAL A 103 -11.99 -2.61 3.12
N PRO A 104 -11.94 -3.27 1.96
CA PRO A 104 -13.10 -3.34 1.08
C PRO A 104 -14.24 -4.03 1.82
N PRO A 105 -15.50 -3.53 1.71
CA PRO A 105 -16.64 -4.25 2.27
C PRO A 105 -16.64 -5.65 1.68
N THR A 106 -16.56 -6.67 2.54
CA THR A 106 -16.74 -8.06 2.10
C THR A 106 -18.15 -8.16 1.56
N THR A 107 -18.27 -8.28 0.24
CA THR A 107 -19.54 -8.60 -0.42
C THR A 107 -20.02 -9.94 0.14
N GLN A 108 -20.85 -9.93 1.17
CA GLN A 108 -21.70 -11.06 1.50
C GLN A 108 -22.70 -11.16 0.34
N SER A 109 -22.44 -12.11 -0.55
CA SER A 109 -23.43 -12.61 -1.51
C SER A 109 -24.24 -13.72 -0.85
#